data_AF-A0A3N1SL70-F1
#
_entry.id   AF-A0A3N1SL70-F1
#
_cell.length_a   1.000
_cell.length_b   1.000
_cell.length_c   1.000
_cell.angle_alpha   90.00
_cell.angle_beta   90.00
_cell.angle_gamma   90.00
#
_symmetry.space_group_name_H-M   'P 1'
#
loop_
_entity.id
_entity.type
_entity.pdbx_description
1 polymer ?
#
loop_
_entity_poly.entity_id
_entity_poly.type
_entity_poly.pdbx_seq_one_letter_code
_entity_poly.pdbx_strand_id
1 'polypeptide(L)'
;MTPAVPAPPMAPMPPAVHVTPTIRSAASASAAANASTGRSGPDRWTRITPSMSPKTRPVRSAASSPVSAPPASTADRLRAAGAVLRPVDLTPFTRAAAMLYEGAFVAERYTAVGAFVDGGSPDLDPTVAAVIGAARDIPAHQLFADLDRLAALRTAAVAALGDADALLLPTAPGHPSLADVAADPPGANARLGRFTNSTNLFGLCAVAVPAGEVAGLPFGVMLVGPTGTDERLPRIADLLTPPAHLAVVGAHLTGEPLNLQLLAVGARLVRTTTTAAAYRLHALATTPPKPGLVRADTGGAAVETEIWELPAEGLGVLAAALPHPMALGRVDLADGTAATGFLCEPYAVHGATDITEHGGWRAYRAAASAAGGSHRPRHHPTEL
;
A
#
# COMPACT_ATOMS: atom_id res chain seq x y z
N MET A 1 -17.15 -19.26 11.89
CA MET A 1 -17.07 -19.96 10.60
C MET A 1 -16.69 -18.93 9.56
N THR A 2 -15.42 -18.87 9.20
CA THR A 2 -14.85 -17.84 8.32
C THR A 2 -14.65 -18.46 6.93
N PRO A 3 -15.03 -17.82 5.82
CA PRO A 3 -15.06 -18.47 4.51
C PRO A 3 -13.67 -18.47 3.85
N ALA A 4 -13.43 -19.45 2.97
CA ALA A 4 -12.25 -19.54 2.12
C ALA A 4 -12.53 -18.92 0.73
N VAL A 5 -11.50 -18.45 0.04
CA VAL A 5 -11.61 -17.91 -1.33
C VAL A 5 -11.72 -19.07 -2.32
N PRO A 6 -12.75 -19.14 -3.17
CA PRO A 6 -12.84 -20.17 -4.20
C PRO A 6 -12.17 -19.79 -5.51
N ALA A 7 -11.71 -20.81 -6.24
CA ALA A 7 -11.29 -20.67 -7.63
C ALA A 7 -12.53 -20.58 -8.56
N PRO A 8 -12.71 -19.51 -9.36
CA PRO A 8 -13.77 -19.44 -10.37
C PRO A 8 -13.54 -20.45 -11.51
N PRO A 9 -14.52 -20.69 -12.42
CA PRO A 9 -14.31 -21.54 -13.60
C PRO A 9 -13.30 -20.87 -14.55
N MET A 10 -12.03 -21.20 -14.38
CA MET A 10 -10.91 -20.79 -15.24
C MET A 10 -10.38 -22.00 -16.01
N ALA A 11 -9.72 -21.73 -17.15
CA ALA A 11 -8.98 -22.77 -17.87
C ALA A 11 -8.00 -23.48 -16.91
N PRO A 12 -7.91 -24.82 -16.93
CA PRO A 12 -7.09 -25.56 -15.99
C PRO A 12 -5.61 -25.22 -16.20
N MET A 13 -5.05 -24.50 -15.23
CA MET A 13 -3.63 -24.32 -14.92
C MET A 13 -3.40 -24.93 -13.53
N PRO A 14 -2.17 -25.32 -13.13
CA PRO A 14 -1.90 -26.18 -11.97
C PRO A 14 -2.74 -25.76 -10.75
N PRO A 15 -3.67 -26.61 -10.29
CA PRO A 15 -4.75 -26.20 -9.38
C PRO A 15 -4.28 -25.80 -7.97
N ALA A 16 -3.02 -26.07 -7.61
CA ALA A 16 -2.41 -25.66 -6.34
C ALA A 16 -2.11 -24.16 -6.23
N VAL A 17 -2.26 -23.38 -7.31
CA VAL A 17 -1.91 -21.95 -7.37
C VAL A 17 -2.99 -21.16 -8.09
N HIS A 18 -4.00 -20.64 -7.38
CA HIS A 18 -4.99 -19.73 -7.98
C HIS A 18 -5.54 -18.65 -7.05
N VAL A 19 -5.96 -17.58 -7.73
CA VAL A 19 -6.58 -16.31 -7.28
C VAL A 19 -5.65 -15.35 -6.54
N THR A 20 -5.11 -14.39 -7.28
CA THR A 20 -4.44 -13.21 -6.72
C THR A 20 -5.12 -11.96 -7.25
N PRO A 21 -5.85 -11.20 -6.41
CA PRO A 21 -6.41 -9.95 -6.86
C PRO A 21 -5.33 -8.86 -6.91
N THR A 22 -5.17 -8.20 -8.06
CA THR A 22 -4.32 -7.00 -8.18
C THR A 22 -5.15 -5.78 -7.78
N ILE A 23 -4.78 -5.13 -6.68
CA ILE A 23 -5.58 -4.06 -6.07
C ILE A 23 -4.69 -2.85 -5.75
N ARG A 24 -5.24 -1.65 -5.96
CA ARG A 24 -4.50 -0.38 -5.88
C ARG A 24 -4.23 0.12 -4.45
N SER A 25 -4.86 -0.46 -3.42
CA SER A 25 -4.58 -0.12 -2.00
C SER A 25 -4.77 -1.32 -1.06
N ALA A 26 -4.05 -1.32 0.07
CA ALA A 26 -4.07 -2.40 1.06
C ALA A 26 -5.41 -2.51 1.84
N ALA A 27 -6.10 -1.39 2.14
CA ALA A 27 -7.48 -1.45 2.63
C ALA A 27 -8.45 -2.08 1.63
N SER A 28 -8.29 -1.77 0.34
CA SER A 28 -9.10 -2.39 -0.72
C SER A 28 -8.76 -3.87 -0.87
N ALA A 29 -7.51 -4.28 -0.61
CA ALA A 29 -7.09 -5.68 -0.59
C ALA A 29 -7.76 -6.47 0.54
N SER A 30 -7.86 -5.88 1.74
CA SER A 30 -8.60 -6.47 2.87
C SER A 30 -10.10 -6.60 2.56
N ALA A 31 -10.71 -5.57 1.96
CA ALA A 31 -12.11 -5.60 1.54
C ALA A 31 -12.37 -6.64 0.42
N ALA A 32 -11.47 -6.76 -0.55
CA ALA A 32 -11.59 -7.74 -1.62
C ALA A 32 -11.29 -9.18 -1.18
N ALA A 33 -10.37 -9.39 -0.22
CA ALA A 33 -10.20 -10.69 0.43
C ALA A 33 -11.48 -11.10 1.16
N ASN A 34 -12.13 -10.15 1.84
CA ASN A 34 -13.42 -10.37 2.51
C ASN A 34 -14.61 -10.54 1.55
N ALA A 35 -14.55 -9.97 0.34
CA ALA A 35 -15.60 -10.10 -0.67
C ALA A 35 -15.43 -11.35 -1.55
N SER A 36 -14.19 -11.79 -1.79
CA SER A 36 -13.87 -13.00 -2.57
C SER A 36 -13.99 -14.29 -1.75
N THR A 37 -14.13 -14.19 -0.43
CA THR A 37 -14.53 -15.29 0.46
C THR A 37 -16.05 -15.56 0.37
N GLY A 38 -16.54 -15.81 -0.85
CA GLY A 38 -17.93 -16.20 -1.14
C GLY A 38 -18.08 -17.71 -1.31
N ARG A 39 -19.24 -18.29 -0.94
CA ARG A 39 -19.49 -19.74 -1.07
C ARG A 39 -19.55 -20.16 -2.54
N SER A 40 -18.51 -20.82 -3.05
CA SER A 40 -18.69 -21.81 -4.12
C SER A 40 -18.94 -23.19 -3.50
N GLY A 41 -19.51 -24.12 -4.28
CA GLY A 41 -19.63 -25.52 -3.89
C GLY A 41 -18.27 -26.16 -3.52
N PRO A 42 -18.27 -27.37 -2.93
CA PRO A 42 -17.05 -28.01 -2.44
C PRO A 42 -16.07 -28.27 -3.59
N ASP A 43 -14.99 -27.49 -3.63
CA ASP A 43 -13.78 -27.82 -4.38
C ASP A 43 -12.79 -28.50 -3.41
N ARG A 44 -12.09 -29.53 -3.89
CA ARG A 44 -11.14 -30.35 -3.12
C ARG A 44 -9.98 -29.55 -2.53
N TRP A 45 -9.74 -28.34 -3.05
CA TRP A 45 -8.67 -27.43 -2.61
C TRP A 45 -9.14 -26.37 -1.62
N THR A 46 -10.45 -26.17 -1.45
CA THR A 46 -10.99 -25.21 -0.50
C THR A 46 -10.76 -25.69 0.93
N ARG A 47 -9.90 -25.00 1.69
CA ARG A 47 -9.69 -25.27 3.12
C ARG A 47 -10.24 -24.11 3.94
N ILE A 48 -11.14 -24.41 4.87
CA ILE A 48 -11.61 -23.45 5.87
C ILE A 48 -10.49 -23.30 6.91
N THR A 49 -9.84 -22.14 6.93
CA THR A 49 -8.90 -21.78 7.99
C THR A 49 -9.65 -21.14 9.16
N PRO A 50 -9.37 -21.53 10.42
CA PRO A 50 -9.94 -20.83 11.56
C PRO A 50 -9.42 -19.39 11.57
N SER A 51 -10.31 -18.41 11.72
CA SER A 51 -9.89 -17.03 12.04
C SER A 51 -9.03 -17.05 13.30
N MET A 52 -7.75 -16.73 13.15
CA MET A 52 -6.87 -16.52 14.28
C MET A 52 -7.12 -15.13 14.85
N SER A 53 -7.45 -15.06 16.15
CA SER A 53 -7.58 -13.78 16.85
C SER A 53 -6.29 -12.96 16.72
N PRO A 54 -6.37 -11.63 16.54
CA PRO A 54 -5.20 -10.79 16.39
C PRO A 54 -4.40 -10.80 17.69
N LYS A 55 -3.32 -11.57 17.73
CA LYS A 55 -2.27 -11.40 18.74
C LYS A 55 -1.31 -10.36 18.19
N THR A 56 -1.13 -9.26 18.91
CA THR A 56 -0.05 -8.29 18.70
C THR A 56 1.29 -8.98 18.96
N ARG A 57 1.87 -9.56 17.90
CA ARG A 57 3.20 -10.17 17.92
C ARG A 57 4.18 -9.31 17.12
N PRO A 58 5.50 -9.51 17.31
CA PRO A 58 6.56 -8.72 16.67
C PRO A 58 6.89 -9.18 15.23
N VAL A 59 6.94 -8.22 14.29
CA VAL A 59 7.34 -8.44 12.89
C VAL A 59 8.83 -8.76 12.82
N ARG A 60 9.20 -9.82 12.10
CA ARG A 60 10.59 -10.19 11.78
C ARG A 60 10.89 -9.87 10.31
N SER A 61 12.14 -9.67 9.95
CA SER A 61 12.52 -9.29 8.58
C SER A 61 13.88 -9.83 8.24
N ALA A 62 13.97 -10.58 7.15
CA ALA A 62 15.21 -11.17 6.70
C ALA A 62 16.27 -10.08 6.45
N ALA A 63 17.47 -10.35 6.98
CA ALA A 63 18.68 -9.65 6.59
C ALA A 63 18.88 -9.85 5.10
N SER A 64 18.94 -8.73 4.40
CA SER A 64 19.11 -8.65 2.96
C SER A 64 20.53 -9.05 2.57
N SER A 65 20.62 -9.93 1.57
CA SER A 65 21.81 -10.02 0.70
C SER A 65 21.98 -8.71 -0.08
N PRO A 66 23.21 -8.18 -0.26
CA PRO A 66 23.46 -6.83 -0.79
C PRO A 66 23.06 -6.60 -2.26
N VAL A 67 22.80 -7.65 -3.04
CA VAL A 67 22.48 -7.54 -4.48
C VAL A 67 20.96 -7.41 -4.75
N SER A 68 20.12 -7.62 -3.74
CA SER A 68 18.66 -7.61 -3.86
C SER A 68 18.01 -7.06 -2.59
N ALA A 69 18.64 -6.10 -1.92
CA ALA A 69 18.08 -5.50 -0.72
C ALA A 69 16.91 -4.59 -1.08
N PRO A 70 15.78 -4.63 -0.35
CA PRO A 70 14.79 -3.58 -0.47
C PRO A 70 15.44 -2.22 -0.16
N PRO A 71 14.97 -1.11 -0.77
CA PRO A 71 15.48 0.22 -0.44
C PRO A 71 15.55 0.40 1.07
N ALA A 72 16.64 0.99 1.59
CA ALA A 72 16.88 1.15 3.03
C ALA A 72 15.66 1.74 3.76
N SER A 73 14.95 2.65 3.08
CA SER A 73 13.71 3.27 3.53
C SER A 73 12.59 2.30 3.90
N THR A 74 12.55 1.09 3.34
CA THR A 74 11.54 0.06 3.65
C THR A 74 11.81 -0.57 5.03
N ALA A 75 13.05 -0.99 5.27
CA ALA A 75 13.45 -1.56 6.55
C ALA A 75 13.35 -0.51 7.66
N ASP A 76 13.72 0.74 7.37
CA ASP A 76 13.67 1.85 8.32
C ASP A 76 12.23 2.21 8.69
N ARG A 77 11.29 2.18 7.74
CA ARG A 77 9.85 2.35 8.03
C ARG A 77 9.31 1.31 9.00
N LEU A 78 9.62 0.03 8.78
CA LEU A 78 9.22 -1.02 9.72
C LEU A 78 9.83 -0.83 11.11
N ARG A 79 11.13 -0.48 11.19
CA ARG A 79 11.79 -0.19 12.48
C ARG A 79 11.16 1.01 13.18
N ALA A 80 10.87 2.09 12.45
CA ALA A 80 10.20 3.27 12.99
C ALA A 80 8.78 2.95 13.51
N ALA A 81 8.11 1.98 12.88
CA ALA A 81 6.83 1.44 13.35
C ALA A 81 6.97 0.41 14.50
N GLY A 82 8.18 0.16 15.01
CA GLY A 82 8.44 -0.72 16.15
C GLY A 82 8.69 -2.20 15.79
N ALA A 83 8.87 -2.54 14.51
CA ALA A 83 9.20 -3.90 14.09
C ALA A 83 10.65 -4.29 14.45
N VAL A 84 10.88 -5.57 14.75
CA VAL A 84 12.19 -6.13 15.09
C VAL A 84 12.70 -7.00 13.93
N LEU A 85 13.51 -6.42 13.06
CA LEU A 85 14.04 -7.11 11.88
C LEU A 85 15.16 -8.10 12.26
N ARG A 86 15.15 -9.30 11.66
CA ARG A 86 16.08 -10.41 11.97
C ARG A 86 16.46 -11.25 10.74
N PRO A 87 17.77 -11.53 10.54
CA PRO A 87 18.23 -12.47 9.51
C PRO A 87 17.44 -13.77 9.47
N VAL A 88 17.08 -14.21 8.26
CA VAL A 88 16.50 -15.52 8.00
C VAL A 88 17.29 -16.15 6.86
N ASP A 89 17.71 -17.40 7.02
CA ASP A 89 18.29 -18.17 5.94
C ASP A 89 17.21 -18.53 4.91
N LEU A 90 17.36 -18.03 3.68
CA LEU A 90 16.43 -18.28 2.58
C LEU A 90 16.71 -19.59 1.84
N THR A 91 17.74 -20.35 2.22
CA THR A 91 18.09 -21.61 1.53
C THR A 91 16.92 -22.60 1.40
N PRO A 92 16.08 -22.82 2.43
CA PRO A 92 14.92 -23.70 2.29
C PRO A 92 13.90 -23.18 1.26
N PHE A 93 13.70 -21.86 1.22
CA PHE A 93 12.76 -21.20 0.30
C PHE A 93 13.26 -21.24 -1.15
N THR A 94 14.53 -20.90 -1.39
CA THR A 94 15.10 -20.88 -2.74
C THR A 94 15.21 -22.28 -3.33
N ARG A 95 15.51 -23.31 -2.51
CA ARG A 95 15.50 -24.71 -2.94
C ARG A 95 14.09 -25.19 -3.31
N ALA A 96 13.08 -24.84 -2.52
CA ALA A 96 11.69 -25.16 -2.86
C ALA A 96 11.22 -24.42 -4.12
N ALA A 97 11.63 -23.15 -4.29
CA ALA A 97 11.32 -22.37 -5.48
C ALA A 97 11.84 -22.99 -6.79
N ALA A 98 13.03 -23.59 -6.74
CA ALA A 98 13.62 -24.30 -7.89
C ALA A 98 12.84 -25.57 -8.26
N MET A 99 12.33 -26.31 -7.27
CA MET A 99 11.56 -27.53 -7.47
C MET A 99 10.28 -27.34 -8.30
N LEU A 100 9.74 -26.11 -8.38
CA LEU A 100 8.56 -25.83 -9.21
C LEU A 100 8.81 -26.10 -10.71
N TYR A 101 10.05 -25.95 -11.17
CA TYR A 101 10.45 -26.15 -12.57
C TYR A 101 11.43 -27.32 -12.74
N GLU A 102 12.29 -27.59 -11.77
CA GLU A 102 13.28 -28.67 -11.82
C GLU A 102 12.73 -30.01 -11.30
N GLY A 103 11.60 -30.00 -10.58
CA GLY A 103 10.98 -31.18 -9.97
C GLY A 103 9.69 -31.61 -10.65
N ALA A 104 9.07 -32.65 -10.12
CA ALA A 104 7.87 -33.28 -10.67
C ALA A 104 6.60 -32.40 -10.66
N PHE A 105 6.61 -31.25 -9.98
CA PHE A 105 5.43 -30.37 -9.89
C PHE A 105 5.00 -29.79 -11.24
N VAL A 106 5.91 -29.69 -12.21
CA VAL A 106 5.58 -29.28 -13.58
C VAL A 106 4.61 -30.27 -14.27
N ALA A 107 4.55 -31.53 -13.82
CA ALA A 107 3.61 -32.54 -14.32
C ALA A 107 2.14 -32.17 -14.10
N GLU A 108 1.83 -31.27 -13.14
CA GLU A 108 0.47 -30.73 -13.00
C GLU A 108 0.05 -29.92 -14.24
N ARG A 109 0.98 -29.21 -14.88
CA ARG A 109 0.71 -28.47 -16.13
C ARG A 109 0.43 -29.43 -17.29
N TYR A 110 1.21 -30.50 -17.40
CA TYR A 110 0.98 -31.54 -18.40
C TYR A 110 -0.34 -32.27 -18.15
N THR A 111 -0.69 -32.55 -16.90
CA THR A 111 -2.00 -33.14 -16.56
C THR A 111 -3.16 -32.25 -17.03
N ALA A 112 -3.00 -30.93 -16.94
CA ALA A 112 -4.04 -29.97 -17.30
C ALA A 112 -4.21 -29.77 -18.81
N VAL A 113 -3.10 -29.66 -19.56
CA VAL A 113 -3.13 -29.26 -20.99
C VAL A 113 -2.19 -30.05 -21.90
N GLY A 114 -1.52 -31.09 -21.40
CA GLY A 114 -0.50 -31.86 -22.11
C GLY A 114 -1.00 -32.48 -23.41
N ALA A 115 -2.18 -33.11 -23.41
CA ALA A 115 -2.75 -33.69 -24.63
C ALA A 115 -3.00 -32.65 -25.74
N PHE A 116 -3.34 -31.41 -25.39
CA PHE A 116 -3.49 -30.32 -26.37
C PHE A 116 -2.13 -29.87 -26.91
N VAL A 117 -1.12 -29.75 -26.05
CA VAL A 117 0.27 -29.45 -26.45
C VAL A 117 0.81 -30.53 -27.39
N ASP A 118 0.53 -31.80 -27.08
CA ASP A 118 0.99 -32.96 -27.84
C ASP A 118 0.33 -33.07 -29.22
N GLY A 119 -0.91 -32.60 -29.35
CA GLY A 119 -1.63 -32.53 -30.62
C GLY A 119 -1.03 -31.54 -31.62
N GLY A 120 -0.22 -30.59 -31.13
CA GLY A 120 0.42 -29.55 -31.92
C GLY A 120 -0.56 -28.47 -32.40
N SER A 121 -0.16 -27.21 -32.25
CA SER A 121 -0.85 -26.07 -32.85
C SER A 121 0.17 -24.99 -33.22
N PRO A 122 0.01 -24.32 -34.37
CA PRO A 122 0.89 -23.20 -34.75
C PRO A 122 0.80 -22.02 -33.78
N ASP A 123 -0.26 -21.94 -32.96
CA ASP A 123 -0.49 -20.87 -32.00
C ASP A 123 0.18 -21.14 -30.63
N LEU A 124 0.84 -22.29 -30.45
CA LEU A 124 1.54 -22.60 -29.20
C LEU A 124 2.82 -21.77 -29.08
N ASP A 125 3.00 -21.14 -27.92
CA ASP A 125 4.29 -20.58 -27.56
C ASP A 125 5.32 -21.71 -27.41
N PRO A 126 6.45 -21.67 -28.13
CA PRO A 126 7.41 -22.77 -28.15
C PRO A 126 8.10 -23.00 -26.79
N THR A 127 8.26 -21.95 -25.97
CA THR A 127 8.83 -22.06 -24.62
C THR A 127 7.85 -22.77 -23.71
N VAL A 128 6.57 -22.39 -23.75
CA VAL A 128 5.52 -23.04 -22.95
C VAL A 128 5.34 -24.49 -23.35
N ALA A 129 5.28 -24.78 -24.65
CA ALA A 129 5.16 -26.14 -25.17
C ALA A 129 6.34 -27.03 -24.75
N ALA A 130 7.58 -26.51 -24.80
CA ALA A 130 8.76 -27.24 -24.37
C ALA A 130 8.72 -27.55 -22.86
N VAL A 131 8.35 -26.58 -22.01
CA VAL A 131 8.25 -26.79 -20.55
C VAL A 131 7.18 -27.81 -20.19
N ILE A 132 6.01 -27.75 -20.83
CA ILE A 132 4.91 -28.69 -20.57
C ILE A 132 5.24 -30.07 -21.13
N GLY A 133 5.79 -30.14 -22.35
CA GLY A 133 6.17 -31.39 -23.00
C GLY A 133 7.26 -32.15 -22.23
N ALA A 134 8.25 -31.45 -21.67
CA ALA A 134 9.28 -32.05 -20.83
C ALA A 134 8.72 -32.76 -19.58
N ALA A 135 7.51 -32.39 -19.14
CA ALA A 135 6.87 -32.98 -17.98
C ALA A 135 6.14 -34.31 -18.28
N ARG A 136 5.96 -34.67 -19.55
CA ARG A 136 5.25 -35.88 -20.00
C ARG A 136 5.81 -37.16 -19.37
N ASP A 137 7.13 -37.27 -19.38
CA ASP A 137 7.84 -38.52 -19.05
C ASP A 137 8.35 -38.55 -17.60
N ILE A 138 7.88 -37.64 -16.74
CA ILE A 138 8.25 -37.63 -15.32
C ILE A 138 7.62 -38.84 -14.62
N PRO A 139 8.42 -39.75 -14.04
CA PRO A 139 7.87 -40.96 -13.44
C PRO A 139 7.27 -40.68 -12.06
N ALA A 140 6.19 -41.39 -11.71
CA ALA A 140 5.43 -41.14 -10.48
C ALA A 140 6.27 -41.21 -9.19
N HIS A 141 7.30 -42.06 -9.12
CA HIS A 141 8.17 -42.15 -7.95
C HIS A 141 8.98 -40.85 -7.70
N GLN A 142 9.30 -40.10 -8.75
CA GLN A 142 9.94 -38.79 -8.62
C GLN A 142 9.02 -37.79 -7.91
N LEU A 143 7.72 -37.83 -8.19
CA LEU A 143 6.74 -36.99 -7.50
C LEU A 143 6.73 -37.27 -5.99
N PHE A 144 6.74 -38.53 -5.58
CA PHE A 144 6.78 -38.87 -4.16
C PHE A 144 8.10 -38.43 -3.50
N ALA A 145 9.24 -38.62 -4.18
CA ALA A 145 10.52 -38.13 -3.69
C ALA A 145 10.56 -36.59 -3.55
N ASP A 146 9.98 -35.86 -4.50
CA ASP A 146 9.88 -34.40 -4.45
C ASP A 146 8.90 -33.92 -3.38
N LEU A 147 7.80 -34.64 -3.12
CA LEU A 147 6.90 -34.34 -2.02
C LEU A 147 7.60 -34.48 -0.65
N ASP A 148 8.37 -35.55 -0.45
CA ASP A 148 9.15 -35.77 0.77
C ASP A 148 10.20 -34.66 0.97
N ARG A 149 10.90 -34.31 -0.12
CA ARG A 149 11.88 -33.21 -0.12
C ARG A 149 11.21 -31.88 0.18
N LEU A 150 10.04 -31.60 -0.40
CA LEU A 150 9.29 -30.37 -0.15
C LEU A 150 8.83 -30.29 1.32
N ALA A 151 8.39 -31.40 1.90
CA ALA A 151 7.98 -31.46 3.31
C ALA A 151 9.16 -31.16 4.26
N ALA A 152 10.35 -31.69 3.97
CA ALA A 152 11.56 -31.40 4.72
C ALA A 152 11.96 -29.92 4.61
N LEU A 153 11.95 -29.36 3.39
CA LEU A 153 12.24 -27.94 3.15
C LEU A 153 11.22 -27.02 3.85
N ARG A 154 9.94 -27.37 3.81
CA ARG A 154 8.87 -26.63 4.50
C ARG A 154 9.10 -26.61 6.00
N THR A 155 9.45 -27.74 6.59
CA THR A 155 9.76 -27.84 8.03
C THR A 155 10.93 -26.94 8.40
N ALA A 156 12.00 -26.95 7.62
CA ALA A 156 13.14 -26.06 7.82
C ALA A 156 12.79 -24.58 7.64
N ALA A 157 11.98 -24.24 6.62
CA ALA A 157 11.53 -22.87 6.36
C ALA A 157 10.68 -22.31 7.50
N VAL A 158 9.71 -23.07 7.99
CA VAL A 158 8.86 -22.68 9.12
C VAL A 158 9.67 -22.54 10.41
N ALA A 159 10.62 -23.46 10.65
CA ALA A 159 11.54 -23.35 11.79
C ALA A 159 12.41 -22.08 11.71
N ALA A 160 12.89 -21.73 10.52
CA ALA A 160 13.68 -20.51 10.30
C ALA A 160 12.85 -19.22 10.50
N LEU A 161 11.56 -19.24 10.18
CA LEU A 161 10.64 -18.13 10.50
C LEU A 161 10.40 -18.00 12.01
N GLY A 162 10.28 -19.13 12.72
CA GLY A 162 9.99 -19.15 14.15
C GLY A 162 8.68 -18.41 14.47
N ASP A 163 8.70 -17.51 15.43
CA ASP A 163 7.58 -16.61 15.78
C ASP A 163 7.61 -15.28 14.99
N ALA A 164 8.13 -15.29 13.76
CA ALA A 164 7.93 -14.19 12.81
C ALA A 164 6.46 -14.01 12.47
N ASP A 165 6.01 -12.77 12.38
CA ASP A 165 4.70 -12.47 11.79
C ASP A 165 4.71 -12.51 10.27
N ALA A 166 5.84 -12.13 9.67
CA ALA A 166 6.04 -12.09 8.23
C ALA A 166 7.53 -12.23 7.90
N LEU A 167 7.79 -12.64 6.68
CA LEU A 167 9.07 -12.58 5.99
C LEU A 167 9.00 -11.44 4.97
N LEU A 168 9.92 -10.48 5.07
CA LEU A 168 10.05 -9.39 4.10
C LEU A 168 11.04 -9.79 3.00
N LEU A 169 10.58 -9.77 1.74
CA LEU A 169 11.39 -10.05 0.55
C LEU A 169 11.19 -8.94 -0.50
N PRO A 170 12.13 -8.72 -1.42
CA PRO A 170 11.80 -8.11 -2.70
C PRO A 170 10.71 -8.90 -3.41
N THR A 171 9.79 -8.22 -4.11
CA THR A 171 8.80 -8.92 -4.93
C THR A 171 9.47 -9.68 -6.08
N ALA A 172 10.48 -9.06 -6.71
CA ALA A 172 11.32 -9.66 -7.73
C ALA A 172 12.77 -9.18 -7.55
N PRO A 173 13.78 -9.95 -8.01
CA PRO A 173 15.19 -9.54 -7.87
C PRO A 173 15.62 -8.37 -8.75
N GLY A 174 14.84 -8.00 -9.77
CA GLY A 174 15.16 -6.91 -10.69
C GLY A 174 14.15 -6.78 -11.84
N HIS A 175 14.50 -5.95 -12.82
CA HIS A 175 13.63 -5.54 -13.93
C HIS A 175 14.28 -5.92 -15.28
N PRO A 176 14.11 -7.17 -15.76
CA PRO A 176 14.67 -7.56 -17.05
C PRO A 176 13.99 -6.80 -18.19
N SER A 177 14.78 -6.39 -19.18
CA SER A 177 14.24 -5.85 -20.42
C SER A 177 13.63 -6.95 -21.29
N LEU A 178 12.83 -6.58 -22.29
CA LEU A 178 12.31 -7.55 -23.26
C LEU A 178 13.44 -8.27 -24.02
N ALA A 179 14.57 -7.60 -24.25
CA ALA A 179 15.73 -8.21 -24.87
C ALA A 179 16.38 -9.27 -23.96
N ASP A 180 16.47 -8.99 -22.65
CA ASP A 180 16.99 -9.96 -21.67
C ASP A 180 16.10 -11.20 -21.60
N VAL A 181 14.77 -11.02 -21.67
CA VAL A 181 13.81 -12.12 -21.68
C VAL A 181 13.91 -12.90 -22.99
N ALA A 182 14.01 -12.24 -24.14
CA ALA A 182 14.12 -12.94 -25.43
C ALA A 182 15.41 -13.75 -25.58
N ALA A 183 16.51 -13.31 -24.95
CA ALA A 183 17.79 -14.01 -24.99
C ALA A 183 17.80 -15.31 -24.15
N ASP A 184 17.06 -15.34 -23.04
CA ASP A 184 16.97 -16.48 -22.13
C ASP A 184 15.59 -16.52 -21.43
N PRO A 185 14.52 -16.94 -22.12
CA PRO A 185 13.17 -16.89 -21.54
C PRO A 185 13.02 -17.75 -20.27
N PRO A 186 13.47 -19.03 -20.24
CA PRO A 186 13.36 -19.85 -19.04
C PRO A 186 14.18 -19.30 -17.87
N GLY A 187 15.41 -18.84 -18.11
CA GLY A 187 16.26 -18.32 -17.04
C GLY A 187 15.80 -16.97 -16.53
N ALA A 188 15.27 -16.08 -17.38
CA ALA A 188 14.64 -14.84 -16.94
C ALA A 188 13.44 -15.11 -16.01
N ASN A 189 12.56 -16.06 -16.40
CA ASN A 189 11.43 -16.48 -15.58
C ASN A 189 11.87 -17.12 -14.24
N ALA A 190 12.89 -17.98 -14.26
CA ALA A 190 13.45 -18.58 -13.05
C ALA A 190 14.03 -17.53 -12.09
N ARG A 191 14.75 -16.53 -12.62
CA ARG A 191 15.26 -15.40 -11.83
C ARG A 191 14.12 -14.60 -11.19
N LEU A 192 13.09 -14.23 -11.96
CA LEU A 192 11.93 -13.50 -11.44
C LEU A 192 11.16 -14.28 -10.37
N GLY A 193 11.08 -15.61 -10.49
CA GLY A 193 10.39 -16.50 -9.54
C GLY A 193 11.13 -16.77 -8.22
N ARG A 194 12.38 -16.29 -8.06
CA ARG A 194 13.27 -16.64 -6.94
C ARG A 194 12.64 -16.44 -5.55
N PHE A 195 11.84 -15.39 -5.38
CA PHE A 195 11.24 -15.03 -4.09
C PHE A 195 9.77 -15.45 -3.95
N THR A 196 9.11 -15.81 -5.05
CA THR A 196 7.64 -16.01 -5.10
C THR A 196 7.24 -17.47 -5.19
N ASN A 197 8.00 -18.32 -5.90
CA ASN A 197 7.58 -19.70 -6.20
C ASN A 197 7.35 -20.57 -4.95
N SER A 198 8.15 -20.35 -3.88
CA SER A 198 8.05 -21.16 -2.66
C SER A 198 6.80 -20.89 -1.82
N THR A 199 6.18 -19.72 -1.97
CA THR A 199 5.04 -19.28 -1.15
C THR A 199 3.89 -20.28 -1.23
N ASN A 200 3.46 -20.64 -2.44
CA ASN A 200 2.34 -21.56 -2.61
C ASN A 200 2.71 -23.00 -2.27
N LEU A 201 3.93 -23.45 -2.63
CA LEU A 201 4.42 -24.79 -2.30
C LEU A 201 4.45 -25.04 -0.77
N PHE A 202 4.70 -23.99 0.02
CA PHE A 202 4.66 -24.06 1.47
C PHE A 202 3.28 -23.74 2.08
N GLY A 203 2.27 -23.40 1.26
CA GLY A 203 0.94 -23.00 1.71
C GLY A 203 0.96 -21.70 2.54
N LEU A 204 1.87 -20.78 2.23
CA LEU A 204 2.00 -19.49 2.89
C LEU A 204 1.10 -18.44 2.23
N CYS A 205 0.82 -17.37 2.96
CA CYS A 205 0.10 -16.20 2.45
C CYS A 205 1.10 -15.13 2.04
N ALA A 206 0.77 -14.27 1.08
CA ALA A 206 1.64 -13.16 0.71
C ALA A 206 0.86 -11.92 0.27
N VAL A 207 1.43 -10.74 0.56
CA VAL A 207 0.99 -9.46 0.02
C VAL A 207 2.19 -8.72 -0.57
N ALA A 208 2.05 -8.24 -1.82
CA ALA A 208 3.04 -7.40 -2.46
C ALA A 208 2.58 -5.94 -2.40
N VAL A 209 3.48 -5.04 -1.99
CA VAL A 209 3.21 -3.60 -1.93
C VAL A 209 4.34 -2.79 -2.57
N PRO A 210 4.02 -1.61 -3.14
CA PRO A 210 5.04 -0.67 -3.61
C PRO A 210 5.98 -0.26 -2.48
N ALA A 211 7.26 -0.12 -2.81
CA ALA A 211 8.33 0.26 -1.88
C ALA A 211 9.26 1.33 -2.45
N GLY A 212 8.73 2.18 -3.34
CA GLY A 212 9.44 3.27 -3.99
C GLY A 212 9.97 2.89 -5.36
N GLU A 213 11.14 3.42 -5.71
CA GLU A 213 11.78 3.23 -7.02
C GLU A 213 13.25 2.82 -6.84
N VAL A 214 13.74 2.01 -7.77
CA VAL A 214 15.16 1.64 -7.90
C VAL A 214 15.54 1.86 -9.36
N ALA A 215 16.62 2.61 -9.59
CA ALA A 215 17.08 2.98 -10.94
C ALA A 215 15.97 3.61 -11.83
N GLY A 216 15.09 4.43 -11.24
CA GLY A 216 13.99 5.10 -11.94
C GLY A 216 12.82 4.20 -12.34
N LEU A 217 12.78 2.96 -11.85
CA LEU A 217 11.69 2.01 -12.08
C LEU A 217 10.98 1.66 -10.76
N PRO A 218 9.66 1.41 -10.78
CA PRO A 218 8.91 1.02 -9.59
C PRO A 218 9.47 -0.24 -8.95
N PHE A 219 9.70 -0.20 -7.64
CA PHE A 219 10.17 -1.33 -6.85
C PHE A 219 9.12 -1.73 -5.82
N GLY A 220 8.99 -3.02 -5.56
CA GLY A 220 8.03 -3.57 -4.61
C GLY A 220 8.69 -4.55 -3.65
N VAL A 221 8.09 -4.66 -2.47
CA VAL A 221 8.38 -5.73 -1.53
C VAL A 221 7.17 -6.62 -1.32
N MET A 222 7.44 -7.85 -0.92
CA MET A 222 6.45 -8.84 -0.58
C MET A 222 6.63 -9.23 0.89
N LEU A 223 5.53 -9.23 1.63
CA LEU A 223 5.44 -9.81 2.96
C LEU A 223 4.82 -11.19 2.83
N VAL A 224 5.53 -12.22 3.29
CA VAL A 224 5.07 -13.62 3.29
C VAL A 224 4.79 -14.07 4.72
N GLY A 225 3.59 -14.55 4.99
CA GLY A 225 3.15 -14.97 6.32
C GLY A 225 2.67 -16.42 6.37
N PRO A 226 2.49 -16.99 7.58
CA PRO A 226 1.88 -18.30 7.75
C PRO A 226 0.48 -18.39 7.13
N THR A 227 0.02 -19.62 6.86
CA THR A 227 -1.35 -19.88 6.39
C THR A 227 -2.40 -19.21 7.28
N GLY A 228 -3.39 -18.54 6.68
CA GLY A 228 -4.50 -17.90 7.41
C GLY A 228 -4.15 -16.54 8.02
N THR A 229 -3.08 -15.89 7.53
CA THR A 229 -2.67 -14.54 7.97
C THR A 229 -3.00 -13.45 6.96
N ASP A 230 -3.88 -13.72 6.00
CA ASP A 230 -4.27 -12.82 4.90
C ASP A 230 -4.87 -11.49 5.38
N GLU A 231 -5.52 -11.45 6.54
CA GLU A 231 -6.00 -10.19 7.15
C GLU A 231 -4.92 -9.42 7.91
N ARG A 232 -3.84 -10.11 8.31
CA ARG A 232 -2.76 -9.54 9.12
C ARG A 232 -1.68 -8.92 8.25
N LEU A 233 -1.35 -9.59 7.14
CA LEU A 233 -0.31 -9.13 6.22
C LEU A 233 -0.56 -7.72 5.66
N PRO A 234 -1.78 -7.34 5.23
CA PRO A 234 -2.08 -5.96 4.81
C PRO A 234 -1.81 -4.94 5.90
N ARG A 235 -2.14 -5.22 7.17
CA ARG A 235 -1.88 -4.30 8.29
C ARG A 235 -0.38 -4.06 8.52
N ILE A 236 0.44 -5.07 8.29
CA ILE A 236 1.91 -4.92 8.32
C ILE A 236 2.37 -4.13 7.08
N ALA A 237 1.76 -4.38 5.93
CA ALA A 237 2.04 -3.68 4.69
C ALA A 237 1.68 -2.18 4.76
N ASP A 238 0.65 -1.81 5.52
CA ASP A 238 0.28 -0.42 5.77
C ASP A 238 1.42 0.38 6.42
N LEU A 239 2.22 -0.28 7.27
CA LEU A 239 3.42 0.33 7.89
C LEU A 239 4.52 0.67 6.88
N LEU A 240 4.47 0.07 5.68
CA LEU A 240 5.39 0.34 4.58
C LEU A 240 4.92 1.47 3.68
N THR A 241 3.63 1.82 3.74
CA THR A 241 3.05 2.88 2.93
C THR A 241 3.57 4.22 3.45
N PRO A 242 4.24 5.04 2.60
CA PRO A 242 4.70 6.35 3.04
C PRO A 242 3.48 7.21 3.42
N PRO A 243 3.55 7.92 4.53
CA PRO A 243 2.47 8.79 4.93
C PRO A 243 2.33 9.96 3.97
N ALA A 244 1.11 10.46 3.81
CA ALA A 244 0.84 11.70 3.09
C ALA A 244 1.17 12.90 3.99
N HIS A 245 1.46 14.04 3.37
CA HIS A 245 1.57 15.33 4.04
C HIS A 245 0.50 16.29 3.51
N LEU A 246 -0.19 16.93 4.44
CA LEU A 246 -1.26 17.88 4.17
C LEU A 246 -0.97 19.23 4.81
N ALA A 247 -0.86 20.27 4.00
CA ALA A 247 -0.80 21.67 4.43
C ALA A 247 -2.21 22.20 4.70
N VAL A 248 -2.43 22.70 5.91
CA VAL A 248 -3.69 23.31 6.32
C VAL A 248 -3.47 24.76 6.74
N VAL A 249 -4.37 25.65 6.33
CA VAL A 249 -4.23 27.12 6.48
C VAL A 249 -5.46 27.77 7.12
N GLY A 250 -6.44 26.97 7.54
CA GLY A 250 -7.76 27.45 7.91
C GLY A 250 -8.42 26.66 9.02
N ALA A 251 -9.70 26.34 8.84
CA ALA A 251 -10.53 25.72 9.88
C ALA A 251 -10.02 24.36 10.41
N HIS A 252 -9.02 23.75 9.74
CA HIS A 252 -8.36 22.52 10.18
C HIS A 252 -7.06 22.74 10.98
N LEU A 253 -6.57 23.98 11.12
CA LEU A 253 -5.45 24.31 12.00
C LEU A 253 -5.75 23.86 13.45
N THR A 254 -4.73 23.53 14.23
CA THR A 254 -4.89 23.14 15.65
C THR A 254 -5.80 24.11 16.41
N GLY A 255 -6.78 23.60 17.16
CA GLY A 255 -7.73 24.45 17.90
C GLY A 255 -8.81 25.16 17.05
N GLU A 256 -8.79 25.03 15.72
CA GLU A 256 -9.89 25.47 14.87
C GLU A 256 -11.00 24.40 14.77
N PRO A 257 -12.25 24.78 14.42
CA PRO A 257 -13.43 23.91 14.56
C PRO A 257 -13.40 22.58 13.79
N LEU A 258 -12.66 22.50 12.68
CA LEU A 258 -12.58 21.31 11.84
C LEU A 258 -11.31 20.49 12.08
N ASN A 259 -10.44 20.87 13.01
CA ASN A 259 -9.22 20.12 13.31
C ASN A 259 -9.51 18.66 13.74
N LEU A 260 -10.64 18.42 14.42
CA LEU A 260 -11.07 17.06 14.80
C LEU A 260 -11.24 16.12 13.60
N GLN A 261 -11.50 16.63 12.40
CA GLN A 261 -11.58 15.81 11.19
C GLN A 261 -10.21 15.25 10.80
N LEU A 262 -9.12 16.00 11.01
CA LEU A 262 -7.76 15.51 10.80
C LEU A 262 -7.42 14.41 11.81
N LEU A 263 -7.74 14.64 13.09
CA LEU A 263 -7.50 13.66 14.14
C LEU A 263 -8.30 12.37 13.92
N ALA A 264 -9.54 12.47 13.45
CA ALA A 264 -10.40 11.33 13.16
C ALA A 264 -9.85 10.42 12.05
N VAL A 265 -9.04 10.96 11.13
CA VAL A 265 -8.36 10.18 10.08
C VAL A 265 -6.93 9.79 10.47
N GLY A 266 -6.56 9.92 11.74
CA GLY A 266 -5.25 9.52 12.26
C GLY A 266 -4.11 10.47 11.90
N ALA A 267 -4.42 11.72 11.53
CA ALA A 267 -3.39 12.71 11.24
C ALA A 267 -2.68 13.19 12.52
N ARG A 268 -1.39 13.48 12.40
CA ARG A 268 -0.59 14.12 13.46
C ARG A 268 0.12 15.37 12.95
N LEU A 269 0.19 16.39 13.78
CA LEU A 269 0.92 17.61 13.47
C LEU A 269 2.42 17.30 13.37
N VAL A 270 3.05 17.70 12.27
CA VAL A 270 4.51 17.59 12.08
C VAL A 270 5.18 18.90 12.49
N ARG A 271 4.73 20.02 11.93
CA ARG A 271 5.27 21.36 12.21
C ARG A 271 4.31 22.46 11.79
N THR A 272 4.50 23.63 12.38
CA THR A 272 3.92 24.90 11.90
C THR A 272 4.98 25.66 11.11
N THR A 273 4.60 26.25 9.99
CA THR A 273 5.47 27.02 9.08
C THR A 273 4.63 28.04 8.31
N THR A 274 5.14 28.59 7.21
CA THR A 274 4.37 29.38 6.24
C THR A 274 4.45 28.79 4.83
N THR A 275 3.47 29.13 3.99
CA THR A 275 3.58 28.98 2.54
C THR A 275 4.74 29.82 2.00
N ALA A 276 5.16 29.56 0.76
CA ALA A 276 5.96 30.52 0.01
C ALA A 276 5.22 31.87 -0.09
N ALA A 277 5.94 32.96 -0.35
CA ALA A 277 5.37 34.30 -0.50
C ALA A 277 4.66 34.52 -1.86
N ALA A 278 3.86 33.56 -2.28
CA ALA A 278 3.20 33.49 -3.58
C ALA A 278 1.69 33.21 -3.44
N TYR A 279 1.12 33.40 -2.26
CA TYR A 279 -0.28 33.08 -1.96
C TYR A 279 -1.05 34.28 -1.43
N ARG A 280 -2.35 34.29 -1.71
CA ARG A 280 -3.33 35.17 -1.07
C ARG A 280 -4.32 34.34 -0.27
N LEU A 281 -4.80 34.91 0.82
CA LEU A 281 -5.78 34.30 1.71
C LEU A 281 -7.05 35.15 1.73
N HIS A 282 -8.19 34.55 1.47
CA HIS A 282 -9.49 35.24 1.44
C HIS A 282 -10.45 34.63 2.46
N ALA A 283 -11.24 35.45 3.17
CA ALA A 283 -12.31 34.98 4.03
C ALA A 283 -13.54 34.64 3.18
N LEU A 284 -13.89 33.35 3.06
CA LEU A 284 -15.01 32.90 2.25
C LEU A 284 -16.32 32.91 3.04
N ALA A 285 -17.41 33.28 2.38
CA ALA A 285 -18.77 33.25 2.93
C ALA A 285 -19.32 31.81 3.01
N THR A 286 -18.70 30.98 3.86
CA THR A 286 -19.06 29.57 4.08
C THR A 286 -19.54 29.34 5.51
N THR A 287 -20.26 28.24 5.75
CA THR A 287 -20.65 27.80 7.09
C THR A 287 -20.07 26.40 7.38
N PRO A 288 -19.23 26.24 8.43
CA PRO A 288 -18.60 27.30 9.23
C PRO A 288 -17.68 28.19 8.37
N PRO A 289 -17.31 29.41 8.83
CA PRO A 289 -16.37 30.28 8.12
C PRO A 289 -15.04 29.58 7.84
N LYS A 290 -14.55 29.71 6.61
CA LYS A 290 -13.30 29.12 6.14
C LYS A 290 -12.52 30.12 5.29
N PRO A 291 -11.18 30.07 5.32
CA PRO A 291 -10.40 30.79 4.35
C PRO A 291 -10.29 30.01 3.04
N GLY A 292 -10.10 30.75 1.95
CA GLY A 292 -9.71 30.27 0.64
C GLY A 292 -8.29 30.70 0.34
N LEU A 293 -7.39 29.73 0.14
CA LEU A 293 -6.02 29.99 -0.30
C LEU A 293 -5.95 29.89 -1.82
N VAL A 294 -5.37 30.90 -2.46
CA VAL A 294 -5.12 30.92 -3.91
C VAL A 294 -3.68 31.30 -4.17
N ARG A 295 -3.08 30.66 -5.18
CA ARG A 295 -1.75 31.06 -5.68
C ARG A 295 -1.93 32.35 -6.48
N ALA A 296 -1.09 33.34 -6.21
CA ALA A 296 -1.17 34.65 -6.84
C ALA A 296 0.03 34.86 -7.77
N ASP A 297 -0.22 35.42 -8.95
CA ASP A 297 0.85 35.82 -9.88
C ASP A 297 1.61 37.05 -9.37
N THR A 298 0.94 37.96 -8.66
CA THR A 298 1.53 39.15 -8.04
C THR A 298 0.88 39.50 -6.70
N GLY A 299 1.67 40.11 -5.81
CA GLY A 299 1.21 40.56 -4.49
C GLY A 299 0.77 39.41 -3.56
N GLY A 300 1.41 38.25 -3.67
CA GLY A 300 1.29 37.19 -2.68
C GLY A 300 2.08 37.51 -1.41
N ALA A 301 1.72 36.83 -0.33
CA ALA A 301 2.46 36.85 0.93
C ALA A 301 2.63 35.42 1.46
N ALA A 302 3.48 35.28 2.47
CA ALA A 302 3.61 34.03 3.20
C ALA A 302 2.41 33.91 4.17
N VAL A 303 1.73 32.76 4.15
CA VAL A 303 0.56 32.48 4.97
C VAL A 303 0.86 31.37 5.97
N GLU A 304 0.49 31.54 7.23
CA GLU A 304 0.57 30.51 8.28
C GLU A 304 -0.02 29.18 7.79
N THR A 305 0.74 28.10 7.95
CA THR A 305 0.25 26.75 7.67
C THR A 305 0.79 25.74 8.67
N GLU A 306 -0.03 24.74 9.00
CA GLU A 306 0.42 23.54 9.67
C GLU A 306 0.58 22.41 8.66
N ILE A 307 1.69 21.67 8.78
CA ILE A 307 1.93 20.45 8.01
C ILE A 307 1.52 19.27 8.89
N TRP A 308 0.53 18.52 8.42
CA TRP A 308 0.02 17.32 9.06
C TRP A 308 0.47 16.09 8.28
N GLU A 309 0.93 15.08 9.00
CA GLU A 309 1.19 13.76 8.44
C GLU A 309 -0.03 12.87 8.69
N LEU A 310 -0.49 12.14 7.68
CA LEU A 310 -1.65 11.26 7.78
C LEU A 310 -1.51 10.01 6.90
N PRO A 311 -2.21 8.91 7.22
CA PRO A 311 -2.34 7.78 6.31
C PRO A 311 -2.89 8.22 4.95
N ALA A 312 -2.42 7.61 3.85
CA ALA A 312 -2.88 7.94 2.51
C ALA A 312 -4.41 7.79 2.36
N GLU A 313 -5.00 6.82 3.05
CA GLU A 313 -6.45 6.60 3.10
C GLU A 313 -7.18 7.75 3.79
N GLY A 314 -6.59 8.31 4.85
CA GLY A 314 -7.12 9.48 5.53
C GLY A 314 -7.20 10.70 4.60
N LEU A 315 -6.20 10.88 3.73
CA LEU A 315 -6.24 11.92 2.70
C LEU A 315 -7.38 11.66 1.69
N GLY A 316 -7.60 10.41 1.30
CA GLY A 316 -8.72 10.02 0.43
C GLY A 316 -10.10 10.31 1.04
N VAL A 317 -10.27 10.04 2.34
CA VAL A 317 -11.50 10.37 3.08
C VAL A 317 -11.74 11.88 3.10
N LEU A 318 -10.70 12.67 3.40
CA LEU A 318 -10.79 14.13 3.37
C LEU A 318 -11.14 14.65 1.98
N ALA A 319 -10.47 14.13 0.94
CA ALA A 319 -10.71 14.52 -0.45
C ALA A 319 -12.15 14.24 -0.90
N ALA A 320 -12.71 13.08 -0.54
CA ALA A 320 -14.08 12.72 -0.88
C ALA A 320 -15.13 13.57 -0.15
N ALA A 321 -14.80 14.09 1.04
CA ALA A 321 -15.69 14.90 1.86
C ALA A 321 -15.55 16.42 1.62
N LEU A 322 -14.71 16.84 0.66
CA LEU A 322 -14.46 18.26 0.40
C LEU A 322 -15.73 18.98 -0.05
N PRO A 323 -16.20 19.98 0.72
CA PRO A 323 -17.32 20.78 0.27
C PRO A 323 -16.84 21.79 -0.76
N HIS A 324 -17.67 22.04 -1.75
CA HIS A 324 -17.49 23.19 -2.64
C HIS A 324 -17.44 24.49 -1.79
N PRO A 325 -16.55 25.47 -2.09
CA PRO A 325 -15.64 25.55 -3.24
C PRO A 325 -14.20 25.12 -2.94
N MET A 326 -14.00 24.22 -1.98
CA MET A 326 -12.66 23.79 -1.56
C MET A 326 -12.06 22.76 -2.52
N ALA A 327 -10.75 22.84 -2.73
CA ALA A 327 -9.99 21.91 -3.56
C ALA A 327 -8.71 21.44 -2.85
N LEU A 328 -8.14 20.33 -3.30
CA LEU A 328 -6.78 19.92 -2.93
C LEU A 328 -5.84 20.16 -4.11
N GLY A 329 -4.68 20.74 -3.80
CA GLY A 329 -3.63 20.94 -4.79
C GLY A 329 -2.26 21.08 -4.15
N ARG A 330 -1.25 21.38 -4.96
CA ARG A 330 0.12 21.57 -4.50
C ARG A 330 0.28 22.95 -3.87
N VAL A 331 0.81 22.99 -2.64
CA VAL A 331 1.15 24.21 -1.90
C VAL A 331 2.66 24.27 -1.72
N ASP A 332 3.27 25.33 -2.25
CA ASP A 332 4.70 25.66 -2.06
C ASP A 332 4.90 26.23 -0.66
N LEU A 333 5.91 25.74 0.06
CA LEU A 333 6.26 26.14 1.43
C LEU A 333 7.46 27.09 1.43
N ALA A 334 7.64 27.84 2.52
CA ALA A 334 8.71 28.83 2.65
C ALA A 334 10.13 28.23 2.60
N ASP A 335 10.27 26.94 2.91
CA ASP A 335 11.54 26.20 2.83
C ASP A 335 11.86 25.67 1.41
N GLY A 336 11.03 26.01 0.41
CA GLY A 336 11.17 25.56 -0.97
C GLY A 336 10.61 24.15 -1.23
N THR A 337 10.14 23.45 -0.20
CA THR A 337 9.42 22.18 -0.37
C THR A 337 7.95 22.41 -0.77
N ALA A 338 7.22 21.34 -1.07
CA ALA A 338 5.80 21.43 -1.34
C ALA A 338 5.04 20.25 -0.73
N ALA A 339 3.78 20.49 -0.39
CA ALA A 339 2.85 19.48 0.12
C ALA A 339 1.51 19.56 -0.63
N THR A 340 0.70 18.51 -0.51
CA THR A 340 -0.73 18.63 -0.83
C THR A 340 -1.36 19.57 0.19
N GLY A 341 -2.27 20.45 -0.19
CA GLY A 341 -2.91 21.38 0.73
C GLY A 341 -4.28 21.84 0.26
N PHE A 342 -5.05 22.42 1.19
CA PHE A 342 -6.35 22.99 0.88
C PHE A 342 -6.20 24.32 0.13
N LEU A 343 -6.82 24.38 -1.04
CA LEU A 343 -7.00 25.55 -1.87
C LEU A 343 -8.50 25.83 -2.02
N CYS A 344 -8.85 26.89 -2.72
CA CYS A 344 -10.22 27.10 -3.18
C CYS A 344 -10.27 27.36 -4.68
N GLU A 345 -11.44 27.12 -5.28
CA GLU A 345 -11.67 27.41 -6.68
C GLU A 345 -11.56 28.92 -6.96
N PRO A 346 -10.94 29.35 -8.08
CA PRO A 346 -10.68 30.77 -8.33
C PRO A 346 -11.92 31.66 -8.34
N TYR A 347 -13.10 31.14 -8.68
CA TYR A 347 -14.31 31.94 -8.66
C TYR A 347 -14.72 32.32 -7.21
N ALA A 348 -14.39 31.50 -6.22
CA ALA A 348 -14.85 31.65 -4.83
C ALA A 348 -14.25 32.87 -4.13
N VAL A 349 -13.14 33.41 -4.63
CA VAL A 349 -12.52 34.62 -4.07
C VAL A 349 -13.16 35.92 -4.59
N HIS A 350 -14.03 35.85 -5.61
CA HIS A 350 -14.72 37.04 -6.11
C HIS A 350 -15.68 37.59 -5.05
N GLY A 351 -15.45 38.82 -4.60
CA GLY A 351 -16.22 39.46 -3.54
C GLY A 351 -15.89 38.98 -2.12
N ALA A 352 -14.96 38.04 -1.97
CA ALA A 352 -14.44 37.63 -0.67
C ALA A 352 -13.43 38.66 -0.14
N THR A 353 -13.43 38.90 1.17
CA THR A 353 -12.47 39.81 1.80
C THR A 353 -11.07 39.23 1.69
N ASP A 354 -10.13 39.96 1.07
CA ASP A 354 -8.71 39.63 1.11
C ASP A 354 -8.20 39.87 2.55
N ILE A 355 -7.71 38.80 3.18
CA ILE A 355 -7.19 38.79 4.55
C ILE A 355 -5.69 38.48 4.58
N THR A 356 -5.01 38.59 3.43
CA THR A 356 -3.59 38.24 3.27
C THR A 356 -2.70 39.05 4.22
N GLU A 357 -3.05 40.31 4.51
CA GLU A 357 -2.30 41.18 5.43
C GLU A 357 -2.22 40.68 6.87
N HIS A 358 -3.17 39.82 7.28
CA HIS A 358 -3.14 39.21 8.61
C HIS A 358 -2.10 38.08 8.73
N GLY A 359 -1.52 37.63 7.61
CA GLY A 359 -0.52 36.56 7.57
C GLY A 359 -1.05 35.16 7.92
N GLY A 360 -2.33 35.02 8.29
CA GLY A 360 -2.91 33.74 8.67
C GLY A 360 -4.36 33.84 9.15
N TRP A 361 -5.06 32.70 9.11
CA TRP A 361 -6.48 32.61 9.46
C TRP A 361 -6.75 32.92 10.94
N ARG A 362 -5.92 32.42 11.84
CA ARG A 362 -6.07 32.65 13.29
C ARG A 362 -5.92 34.13 13.65
N ALA A 363 -4.93 34.80 13.05
CA ALA A 363 -4.68 36.22 13.26
C ALA A 363 -5.88 37.08 12.81
N TYR A 364 -6.46 36.76 11.65
CA TYR A 364 -7.69 37.40 11.18
C TYR A 364 -8.87 37.16 12.15
N ARG A 365 -9.11 35.92 12.59
CA ARG A 365 -10.19 35.60 13.53
C ARG A 365 -10.06 36.33 14.87
N ALA A 366 -8.84 36.46 15.39
CA ALA A 366 -8.56 37.20 16.61
C ALA A 366 -8.88 38.70 16.44
N ALA A 367 -8.46 39.30 15.33
CA ALA A 367 -8.77 40.69 15.01
C ALA A 367 -10.28 40.94 14.84
N ALA A 368 -10.99 40.06 14.14
CA ALA A 368 -12.44 40.15 13.96
C ALA A 368 -13.21 40.02 15.29
N SER A 369 -12.77 39.14 16.18
CA SER A 369 -13.39 38.96 17.51
C SER A 369 -13.17 40.18 18.40
N ALA A 370 -11.99 40.81 18.33
CA ALA A 370 -11.68 42.04 19.07
C ALA A 370 -12.52 43.24 18.59
N ALA A 371 -12.79 43.35 17.28
CA ALA A 371 -13.63 44.41 16.73
C ALA A 371 -15.12 44.27 17.13
N GLY A 372 -15.62 43.03 17.22
CA GLY A 372 -17.02 42.74 17.58
C GLY A 372 -17.36 42.90 19.08
N GLY A 373 -16.36 42.93 19.97
CA GLY A 373 -16.55 43.02 21.43
C GLY A 373 -16.79 44.43 21.99
N SER A 374 -16.80 45.48 21.16
CA SER A 374 -16.82 46.88 21.61
C SER A 374 -18.21 47.50 21.78
N HIS A 375 -19.31 46.79 21.51
CA HIS A 375 -20.67 47.32 21.67
C HIS A 375 -21.33 46.87 22.99
N ARG A 376 -20.95 47.51 24.10
CA ARG A 376 -21.73 47.45 25.36
C ARG A 376 -22.87 48.47 25.26
N PRO A 377 -24.16 48.09 25.38
CA PRO A 377 -25.25 49.05 25.36
C PRO A 377 -25.16 49.96 26.60
N ARG A 378 -25.21 51.27 26.37
CA ARG A 378 -25.32 52.26 27.46
C ARG A 378 -26.69 52.08 28.11
N HIS A 379 -26.72 51.61 29.36
CA HIS A 379 -27.91 51.67 30.19
C HIS A 379 -28.29 53.14 30.41
N HIS A 380 -29.43 53.56 29.87
CA HIS A 380 -30.10 54.77 30.33
C HIS A 380 -30.78 54.47 31.68
N PRO A 381 -30.55 55.28 32.73
CA PRO A 381 -31.32 55.17 33.95
C PRO A 381 -32.69 55.82 33.70
N THR A 382 -33.76 55.08 33.93
CA THR A 382 -35.12 55.64 33.98
C THR A 382 -35.45 55.89 35.46
N GLU A 383 -35.57 57.17 35.80
CA GLU A 383 -36.18 57.64 37.05
C GLU A 383 -37.71 57.50 36.98
N LEU A 384 -38.27 57.20 38.16
CA LEU A 384 -39.67 57.23 38.63
C LEU A 384 -40.59 56.06 38.23
#